data_AF-A0A1B8D1D6-F1
#
_entry.id   AF-A0A1B8D1D6-F1
#
_cell.length_a   1.000
_cell.length_b   1.000
_cell.length_c   1.000
_cell.angle_alpha   90.00
_cell.angle_beta   90.00
_cell.angle_gamma   90.00
#
_symmetry.space_group_name_H-M   'P 1'
#
loop_
_entity.id
_entity.type
_entity.pdbx_description
1 polymer ?
#
loop_
_entity_poly.entity_id
_entity_poly.type
_entity_poly.pdbx_seq_one_letter_code
_entity_poly.pdbx_strand_id
1 'polypeptide(L)'
;MASSIAPAPVIPGRITADALSKILLDPSGSNKVAVIDVRGEDHIGGHILSSMHVPSNTLDHAIPSLIRKLSDKEIVIFHCALSQVRGPKAAAQYMRERHRLLGPQGAGRGDVGKTLVKSKVRSEATEGGASDSKNGEWVDEGTAEEKDEESKLKEQKVYVLDKGFEGWQEVYGRDKRLTENWSEELWQPW
;
A
#
# COMPACT_ATOMS: atom_id res chain seq x y z
N MET A 1 -28.94 -23.65 4.76
CA MET A 1 -28.13 -23.02 3.70
C MET A 1 -27.56 -21.72 4.25
N ALA A 2 -26.24 -21.58 4.36
CA ALA A 2 -25.65 -20.27 4.62
C ALA A 2 -25.72 -19.44 3.34
N SER A 3 -26.27 -18.23 3.40
CA SER A 3 -26.30 -17.34 2.23
C SER A 3 -24.88 -16.83 1.96
N SER A 4 -24.26 -17.29 0.88
CA SER A 4 -22.96 -16.80 0.44
C SER A 4 -23.13 -15.41 -0.17
N ILE A 5 -23.23 -14.40 0.69
CA ILE A 5 -23.17 -12.99 0.31
C ILE A 5 -21.80 -12.79 -0.33
N ALA A 6 -21.79 -12.54 -1.64
CA ALA A 6 -20.56 -12.23 -2.36
C ALA A 6 -19.86 -11.04 -1.67
N PRO A 7 -18.54 -11.13 -1.40
CA PRO A 7 -17.83 -10.07 -0.70
C PRO A 7 -17.97 -8.76 -1.47
N ALA A 8 -18.28 -7.68 -0.76
CA ALA A 8 -18.53 -6.36 -1.35
C ALA A 8 -17.37 -5.96 -2.29
N PRO A 9 -17.66 -5.30 -3.43
CA PRO A 9 -16.64 -4.99 -4.43
C PRO A 9 -15.51 -4.17 -3.80
N VAL A 10 -14.31 -4.75 -3.80
CA VAL A 10 -13.12 -4.15 -3.19
C VAL A 10 -12.58 -3.07 -4.12
N ILE A 11 -12.98 -1.83 -3.86
CA ILE A 11 -12.60 -0.65 -4.63
C ILE A 11 -11.33 -0.05 -4.00
N PRO A 12 -10.21 0.07 -4.75
CA PRO A 12 -8.99 0.73 -4.25
C PRO A 12 -9.20 2.23 -4.07
N GLY A 13 -8.40 2.84 -3.20
CA GLY A 13 -8.34 4.29 -3.06
C GLY A 13 -7.81 5.00 -4.32
N ARG A 14 -7.92 6.32 -4.34
CA ARG A 14 -7.33 7.18 -5.39
C ARG A 14 -6.36 8.15 -4.73
N ILE A 15 -5.25 8.44 -5.38
CA ILE A 15 -4.22 9.37 -4.87
C ILE A 15 -3.72 10.26 -6.01
N THR A 16 -3.58 11.56 -5.74
CA THR A 16 -3.07 12.53 -6.72
C THR A 16 -1.54 12.50 -6.79
N ALA A 17 -0.98 12.96 -7.90
CA ALA A 17 0.47 13.11 -8.05
C ALA A 17 1.07 14.03 -6.96
N ASP A 18 0.37 15.09 -6.56
CA ASP A 18 0.76 16.00 -5.48
C ASP A 18 0.77 15.34 -4.09
N ALA A 19 -0.19 14.46 -3.80
CA ALA A 19 -0.20 13.70 -2.56
C ALA A 19 0.91 12.64 -2.53
N LEU A 20 1.17 11.98 -3.67
CA LEU A 20 2.24 10.99 -3.80
C LEU A 20 3.64 11.63 -3.73
N SER A 21 3.89 12.74 -4.42
CA SER A 21 5.21 13.41 -4.41
C SER A 21 5.62 13.84 -2.99
N LYS A 22 4.68 14.34 -2.18
CA LYS A 22 4.89 14.67 -0.76
C LYS A 22 5.26 13.44 0.09
N ILE A 23 4.70 12.28 -0.21
CA ILE A 23 5.01 11.01 0.48
C ILE A 23 6.39 10.48 0.06
N LEU A 24 6.78 10.60 -1.21
CA LEU A 24 8.08 10.14 -1.70
C LEU A 24 9.24 11.07 -1.27
N LEU A 25 8.99 12.37 -1.09
CA LEU A 25 9.99 13.34 -0.62
C LEU A 25 10.23 13.30 0.90
N ASP A 26 9.36 12.65 1.69
CA ASP A 26 9.61 12.36 3.11
C ASP A 26 10.34 11.01 3.25
N PRO A 27 11.57 10.96 3.81
CA PRO A 27 12.28 9.70 4.08
C PRO A 27 11.51 8.73 5.00
N SER A 28 10.60 9.23 5.84
CA SER A 28 9.77 8.42 6.73
C SER A 28 8.62 7.76 5.96
N GLY A 29 7.99 8.51 5.05
CA GLY A 29 6.92 8.06 4.17
C GLY A 29 7.40 7.11 3.07
N SER A 30 8.46 7.44 2.35
CA SER A 30 8.94 6.68 1.19
C SER A 30 9.27 5.22 1.53
N ASN A 31 9.93 4.97 2.67
CA ASN A 31 10.25 3.63 3.16
C ASN A 31 9.00 2.75 3.42
N LYS A 32 7.86 3.36 3.75
CA LYS A 32 6.58 2.67 4.04
C LYS A 32 5.72 2.40 2.80
N VAL A 33 6.09 2.94 1.64
CA VAL A 33 5.27 2.95 0.42
C VAL A 33 5.95 2.11 -0.67
N ALA A 34 5.13 1.46 -1.50
CA ALA A 34 5.58 0.90 -2.78
C ALA A 34 4.71 1.43 -3.93
N VAL A 35 5.37 1.92 -4.97
CA VAL A 35 4.74 2.32 -6.24
C VAL A 35 4.94 1.19 -7.24
N ILE A 36 3.85 0.68 -7.81
CA ILE A 36 3.83 -0.45 -8.75
C ILE A 36 3.38 0.06 -10.12
N ASP A 37 4.30 0.07 -11.08
CA ASP A 37 4.00 0.43 -12.46
C ASP A 37 3.61 -0.82 -13.26
N VAL A 38 2.37 -0.88 -13.74
CA VAL A 38 1.86 -2.01 -14.54
C VAL A 38 1.80 -1.72 -16.05
N ARG A 39 2.55 -0.71 -16.52
CA ARG A 39 2.80 -0.47 -17.96
C ARG A 39 3.54 -1.65 -18.61
N GLY A 40 3.33 -1.82 -19.91
CA GLY A 40 4.05 -2.78 -20.75
C GLY A 40 5.16 -2.07 -21.52
N GLU A 41 5.08 -2.13 -22.85
CA GLU A 41 5.95 -1.37 -23.78
C GLU A 41 5.87 0.15 -23.53
N ASP A 42 4.71 0.65 -23.08
CA ASP A 42 4.47 2.04 -22.69
C ASP A 42 5.19 2.47 -21.40
N HIS A 43 6.03 1.61 -20.81
CA HIS A 43 6.94 1.96 -19.71
C HIS A 43 8.12 2.83 -20.15
N ILE A 44 8.44 2.86 -21.45
CA ILE A 44 9.47 3.75 -22.03
C ILE A 44 9.12 5.24 -21.82
N GLY A 45 10.12 6.12 -21.93
CA GLY A 45 9.96 7.57 -21.72
C GLY A 45 10.05 8.03 -20.26
N GLY A 46 10.19 7.11 -19.30
CA GLY A 46 10.44 7.42 -17.89
C GLY A 46 9.48 6.71 -16.95
N HIS A 47 9.83 6.71 -15.66
CA HIS A 47 9.09 6.04 -14.59
C HIS A 47 9.30 6.73 -13.23
N ILE A 48 8.42 6.47 -12.26
CA ILE A 48 8.50 7.08 -10.93
C ILE A 48 9.72 6.52 -10.19
N LEU A 49 10.48 7.38 -9.51
CA LEU A 49 11.70 7.01 -8.77
C LEU A 49 11.46 5.81 -7.84
N SER A 50 12.29 4.77 -7.97
CA SER A 50 12.20 3.54 -7.18
C SER A 50 10.88 2.77 -7.30
N SER A 51 10.08 3.00 -8.35
CA SER A 51 8.89 2.20 -8.63
C SER A 51 9.25 0.78 -9.09
N MET A 52 8.43 -0.20 -8.70
CA MET A 52 8.56 -1.57 -9.18
C MET A 52 7.76 -1.77 -10.46
N HIS A 53 8.45 -2.03 -11.56
CA HIS A 53 7.83 -2.43 -12.82
C HIS A 53 7.29 -3.86 -12.74
N VAL A 54 5.98 -4.04 -12.91
CA VAL A 54 5.28 -5.34 -12.90
C VAL A 54 4.20 -5.32 -14.01
N PRO A 55 4.57 -5.56 -15.28
CA PRO A 55 3.66 -5.47 -16.43
C PRO A 55 2.30 -6.16 -16.24
N SER A 56 1.22 -5.50 -16.66
CA SER A 56 -0.15 -6.02 -16.42
C SER A 56 -0.48 -7.35 -17.09
N ASN A 57 0.37 -7.85 -18.00
CA ASN A 57 0.28 -9.16 -18.65
C ASN A 57 1.03 -10.27 -17.90
N THR A 58 1.98 -9.94 -17.00
CA THR A 58 2.65 -10.92 -16.12
C THR A 58 2.05 -10.96 -14.72
N LEU A 59 1.26 -9.94 -14.37
CA LEU A 59 0.74 -9.67 -13.03
C LEU A 59 0.01 -10.86 -12.38
N ASP A 60 -0.80 -11.61 -13.14
CA ASP A 60 -1.58 -12.74 -12.62
C ASP A 60 -0.69 -13.86 -12.02
N HIS A 61 0.55 -14.01 -12.51
CA HIS A 61 1.56 -14.90 -11.94
C HIS A 61 2.44 -14.21 -10.89
N ALA A 62 2.62 -12.89 -10.99
CA ALA A 62 3.48 -12.12 -10.09
C ALA A 62 2.85 -11.81 -8.72
N ILE A 63 1.51 -11.68 -8.63
CA ILE A 63 0.82 -11.23 -7.41
C ILE A 63 1.19 -12.04 -6.14
N PRO A 64 1.25 -13.39 -6.12
CA PRO A 64 1.61 -14.14 -4.91
C PRO A 64 3.01 -13.80 -4.36
N SER A 65 3.97 -13.53 -5.26
CA SER A 65 5.30 -13.06 -4.89
C SER A 65 5.31 -11.58 -4.50
N LEU A 66 4.47 -10.78 -5.15
CA LEU A 66 4.30 -9.35 -4.84
C LEU A 66 3.72 -9.14 -3.43
N ILE A 67 2.71 -9.92 -3.03
CA ILE A 67 2.10 -9.87 -1.69
C ILE A 67 3.14 -10.18 -0.60
N ARG A 68 4.04 -11.15 -0.85
CA ARG A 68 5.15 -11.49 0.07
C ARG A 68 6.19 -10.37 0.12
N LYS A 69 6.58 -9.81 -1.03
CA LYS A 69 7.59 -8.73 -1.13
C LYS A 69 7.10 -7.38 -0.57
N LEU A 70 5.80 -7.14 -0.54
CA LEU A 70 5.17 -5.92 -0.03
C LEU A 70 4.54 -6.10 1.36
N SER A 71 4.93 -7.12 2.12
CA SER A 71 4.35 -7.44 3.44
C SER A 71 4.70 -6.40 4.52
N ASP A 72 5.83 -5.71 4.38
CA ASP A 72 6.32 -4.66 5.28
C ASP A 72 5.68 -3.28 5.03
N LYS A 73 5.12 -3.06 3.83
CA LYS A 73 4.62 -1.74 3.39
C LYS A 73 3.24 -1.42 3.96
N GLU A 74 3.07 -0.18 4.42
CA GLU A 74 1.79 0.33 4.91
C GLU A 74 0.89 0.81 3.75
N ILE A 75 1.50 1.21 2.63
CA ILE A 75 0.81 1.76 1.45
C ILE A 75 1.35 1.11 0.17
N VAL A 76 0.45 0.67 -0.73
CA VAL A 76 0.79 0.19 -2.07
C VAL A 76 -0.03 0.95 -3.11
N ILE A 77 0.63 1.45 -4.15
CA ILE A 77 0.06 2.38 -5.12
C ILE A 77 0.29 1.85 -6.53
N PHE A 78 -0.78 1.46 -7.22
CA PHE A 78 -0.71 0.97 -8.60
C PHE A 78 -0.91 2.10 -9.60
N HIS A 79 -0.21 2.06 -10.73
CA HIS A 79 -0.50 2.93 -11.86
C HIS A 79 -0.23 2.27 -13.21
N CYS A 80 -0.76 2.86 -14.28
CA CYS A 80 -0.27 2.60 -15.64
C CYS A 80 -0.03 3.95 -16.34
N ALA A 81 -0.16 4.04 -17.67
CA ALA A 81 -0.07 5.32 -18.40
C ALA A 81 -1.16 6.32 -17.95
N LEU A 82 -2.44 6.01 -18.18
CA LEU A 82 -3.61 6.84 -17.76
C LEU A 82 -4.28 6.44 -16.42
N SER A 83 -3.92 5.30 -15.83
CA SER A 83 -4.62 4.68 -14.69
C SER A 83 -6.15 4.47 -14.85
N GLN A 84 -6.66 4.39 -16.09
CA GLN A 84 -8.09 4.15 -16.35
C GLN A 84 -8.48 2.66 -16.31
N VAL A 85 -7.61 1.75 -16.76
CA VAL A 85 -7.93 0.31 -16.90
C VAL A 85 -6.92 -0.58 -16.17
N ARG A 86 -5.65 -0.59 -16.60
CA ARG A 86 -4.63 -1.53 -16.08
C ARG A 86 -4.34 -1.30 -14.60
N GLY A 87 -4.11 -0.06 -14.16
CA GLY A 87 -3.91 0.29 -12.74
C GLY A 87 -5.06 -0.14 -11.81
N PRO A 88 -6.33 0.25 -12.08
CA PRO A 88 -7.48 -0.20 -11.31
C PRO A 88 -7.69 -1.72 -11.29
N LYS A 89 -7.52 -2.40 -12.44
CA LYS A 89 -7.58 -3.87 -12.51
C LYS A 89 -6.51 -4.49 -11.60
N ALA A 90 -5.27 -4.02 -11.69
CA ALA A 90 -4.13 -4.53 -10.93
C ALA A 90 -4.32 -4.38 -9.42
N ALA A 91 -4.69 -3.18 -8.95
CA ALA A 91 -4.98 -2.93 -7.55
C ALA A 91 -6.09 -3.84 -7.02
N ALA A 92 -7.20 -3.96 -7.75
CA ALA A 92 -8.31 -4.82 -7.35
C ALA A 92 -7.96 -6.32 -7.37
N GLN A 93 -7.10 -6.78 -8.29
CA GLN A 93 -6.57 -8.15 -8.29
C GLN A 93 -5.69 -8.41 -7.07
N TYR A 94 -4.73 -7.52 -6.80
CA TYR A 94 -3.84 -7.60 -5.65
C TYR A 94 -4.61 -7.62 -4.32
N MET A 95 -5.61 -6.74 -4.14
CA MET A 95 -6.43 -6.72 -2.92
C MET A 95 -7.23 -8.01 -2.71
N ARG A 96 -7.85 -8.57 -3.77
CA ARG A 96 -8.57 -9.85 -3.68
C ARG A 96 -7.65 -11.01 -3.34
N GLU A 97 -6.48 -11.08 -3.97
CA GLU A 97 -5.54 -12.18 -3.74
C GLU A 97 -4.83 -12.06 -2.39
N ARG A 98 -4.55 -10.83 -1.91
CA ARG A 98 -4.10 -10.59 -0.53
C ARG A 98 -5.13 -11.08 0.47
N HIS A 99 -6.41 -10.77 0.27
CA HIS A 99 -7.50 -11.29 1.11
C HIS A 99 -7.63 -12.83 1.01
N ARG A 100 -7.38 -13.42 -0.16
CA ARG A 100 -7.41 -14.89 -0.34
C ARG A 100 -6.29 -15.61 0.41
N LEU A 101 -5.10 -15.01 0.47
CA LEU A 101 -3.90 -15.60 1.07
C LEU A 101 -3.70 -15.25 2.56
N LEU A 102 -4.08 -14.05 2.98
CA LEU A 102 -3.82 -13.51 4.33
C LEU A 102 -5.10 -13.26 5.16
N GLY A 103 -6.26 -13.68 4.63
CA GLY A 103 -7.56 -13.53 5.29
C GLY A 103 -8.15 -12.10 5.26
N PRO A 104 -9.31 -11.91 5.88
CA PRO A 104 -9.99 -10.61 5.97
C PRO A 104 -9.27 -9.67 6.94
N GLN A 105 -8.25 -8.99 6.45
CA GLN A 105 -7.69 -7.79 7.06
C GLN A 105 -8.41 -6.56 6.53
N GLY A 106 -8.42 -5.48 7.32
CA GLY A 106 -8.90 -4.19 6.85
C GLY A 106 -8.18 -3.77 5.56
N ALA A 107 -8.96 -3.49 4.51
CA ALA A 107 -8.49 -2.81 3.33
C ALA A 107 -8.71 -1.31 3.54
N GLY A 108 -7.85 -0.71 4.36
CA GLY A 108 -8.03 0.63 4.93
C GLY A 108 -8.46 1.65 3.89
N ARG A 109 -9.74 2.06 3.97
CA ARG A 109 -10.40 2.92 2.98
C ARG A 109 -9.55 4.19 2.78
N GLY A 110 -9.22 4.48 1.54
CA GLY A 110 -8.17 5.42 1.15
C GLY A 110 -8.49 6.92 1.35
N ASP A 111 -9.05 7.31 2.49
CA ASP A 111 -9.38 8.70 2.83
C ASP A 111 -8.11 9.52 3.12
N VAL A 112 -7.48 10.02 2.04
CA VAL A 112 -6.45 11.08 2.12
C VAL A 112 -7.15 12.44 2.28
N GLY A 113 -7.83 12.62 3.41
CA GLY A 113 -8.59 13.83 3.71
C GLY A 113 -9.25 13.82 5.08
N LYS A 114 -8.77 14.71 5.97
CA LYS A 114 -9.26 14.98 7.36
C LYS A 114 -8.72 14.06 8.48
N THR A 115 -7.43 14.17 8.82
CA THR A 115 -6.93 13.76 10.17
C THR A 115 -5.69 14.54 10.63
N LEU A 116 -5.71 15.87 10.60
CA LEU A 116 -4.70 16.70 11.27
C LEU A 116 -5.27 17.98 11.91
N VAL A 117 -6.32 17.84 12.72
CA VAL A 117 -6.73 18.89 13.68
C VAL A 117 -7.19 18.24 14.99
N LYS A 118 -6.79 18.83 16.12
CA LYS A 118 -7.30 18.63 17.49
C LYS A 118 -6.89 17.35 18.24
N SER A 119 -5.67 17.37 18.76
CA SER A 119 -5.35 16.74 20.06
C SER A 119 -5.90 17.57 21.24
N LYS A 120 -5.90 17.02 22.47
CA LYS A 120 -6.45 17.59 23.74
C LYS A 120 -8.00 17.67 23.77
N VAL A 121 -8.70 17.35 24.87
CA VAL A 121 -8.35 17.33 26.32
C VAL A 121 -8.66 15.95 26.97
N ARG A 122 -8.32 15.74 28.26
CA ARG A 122 -8.24 14.47 29.02
C ARG A 122 -8.83 14.59 30.45
N SER A 123 -9.69 13.66 30.86
CA SER A 123 -10.08 13.28 32.26
C SER A 123 -11.17 12.17 32.18
N GLU A 124 -11.05 10.95 32.73
CA GLU A 124 -11.02 10.52 34.16
C GLU A 124 -12.43 10.61 34.83
N ALA A 125 -12.96 9.61 35.58
CA ALA A 125 -12.53 8.23 35.92
C ALA A 125 -13.77 7.26 35.90
N THR A 126 -13.99 6.13 36.64
CA THR A 126 -13.38 5.45 37.81
C THR A 126 -13.82 3.95 37.90
N GLU A 127 -13.16 3.16 38.78
CA GLU A 127 -13.56 1.96 39.60
C GLU A 127 -14.82 1.09 39.31
N GLY A 128 -14.87 -0.24 39.62
CA GLY A 128 -13.96 -1.22 40.27
C GLY A 128 -14.68 -2.60 40.43
N GLY A 129 -14.16 -3.73 40.95
CA GLY A 129 -12.82 -4.13 41.46
C GLY A 129 -12.84 -5.55 42.11
N ALA A 130 -11.66 -6.15 42.42
CA ALA A 130 -11.40 -7.43 43.14
C ALA A 130 -11.89 -8.76 42.46
N SER A 131 -11.29 -9.96 42.62
CA SER A 131 -10.04 -10.50 43.27
C SER A 131 -9.61 -11.80 42.48
N ASP A 132 -8.70 -12.74 42.83
CA ASP A 132 -7.87 -13.07 44.02
C ASP A 132 -6.60 -13.90 43.61
N SER A 133 -5.68 -14.11 44.56
CA SER A 133 -4.63 -15.17 44.74
C SER A 133 -4.60 -16.37 43.75
N LYS A 134 -3.43 -16.86 43.28
CA LYS A 134 -2.41 -17.54 44.13
C LYS A 134 -1.02 -17.78 43.46
N ASN A 135 -0.05 -18.13 44.32
CA ASN A 135 1.37 -18.47 44.11
C ASN A 135 1.72 -19.51 43.01
N GLY A 136 2.93 -19.44 42.45
CA GLY A 136 3.50 -20.46 41.53
C GLY A 136 4.90 -20.18 40.98
N GLU A 137 5.93 -20.03 41.82
CA GLU A 137 7.33 -19.89 41.38
C GLU A 137 7.93 -21.24 40.93
N TRP A 138 8.41 -21.30 39.68
CA TRP A 138 9.30 -22.34 39.15
C TRP A 138 10.27 -21.71 38.15
N VAL A 139 11.55 -22.10 38.21
CA VAL A 139 12.56 -21.77 37.20
C VAL A 139 12.82 -22.99 36.31
N ASP A 140 13.00 -22.75 35.02
CA ASP A 140 13.60 -23.71 34.09
C ASP A 140 14.41 -22.95 33.03
N GLU A 141 15.56 -23.49 32.65
CA GLU A 141 16.58 -22.80 31.84
C GLU A 141 16.81 -23.54 30.52
N GLY A 142 16.28 -23.00 29.41
CA GLY A 142 16.66 -23.48 28.08
C GLY A 142 15.68 -23.25 26.93
N THR A 143 16.20 -22.68 25.84
CA THR A 143 15.76 -22.90 24.44
C THR A 143 14.27 -22.75 24.09
N ALA A 144 13.88 -21.56 23.62
CA ALA A 144 13.08 -21.38 22.40
C ALA A 144 13.00 -19.89 21.97
N GLU A 145 14.04 -19.33 21.34
CA GLU A 145 13.98 -18.01 20.67
C GLU A 145 13.25 -18.09 19.31
N GLU A 146 12.05 -18.65 19.28
CA GLU A 146 11.23 -18.85 18.06
C GLU A 146 9.77 -18.41 18.25
N LYS A 147 9.52 -17.30 18.97
CA LYS A 147 8.19 -16.68 19.08
C LYS A 147 8.28 -15.15 19.03
N ASP A 148 7.34 -14.57 18.27
CA ASP A 148 6.92 -13.15 18.15
C ASP A 148 7.03 -12.48 16.76
N GLU A 149 7.70 -13.10 15.77
CA GLU A 149 7.64 -12.64 14.36
C GLU A 149 6.33 -13.02 13.64
N GLU A 150 5.47 -13.86 14.24
CA GLU A 150 4.21 -14.29 13.61
C GLU A 150 3.00 -13.40 13.96
N SER A 151 2.28 -12.96 12.92
CA SER A 151 0.88 -12.50 12.96
C SER A 151 0.55 -11.11 13.54
N LYS A 152 1.40 -10.09 13.32
CA LYS A 152 0.89 -8.71 13.12
C LYS A 152 0.98 -8.24 11.68
N LEU A 153 0.34 -9.00 10.79
CA LEU A 153 0.05 -8.60 9.41
C LEU A 153 -0.74 -7.28 9.42
N LYS A 154 -0.06 -6.18 9.09
CA LYS A 154 -0.61 -4.83 9.16
C LYS A 154 -1.64 -4.61 8.05
N GLU A 155 -2.76 -3.98 8.38
CA GLU A 155 -3.67 -3.37 7.40
C GLU A 155 -2.86 -2.50 6.42
N GLN A 156 -3.06 -2.74 5.12
CA GLN A 156 -2.33 -2.09 4.05
C GLN A 156 -3.29 -1.33 3.16
N LYS A 157 -3.01 -0.04 2.96
CA LYS A 157 -3.86 0.84 2.14
C LYS A 157 -3.45 0.72 0.68
N VAL A 158 -4.38 0.35 -0.18
CA VAL A 158 -4.12 0.18 -1.62
C VAL A 158 -4.80 1.28 -2.42
N TYR A 159 -4.00 1.96 -3.24
CA TYR A 159 -4.42 3.10 -4.06
C TYR A 159 -4.14 2.89 -5.54
N VAL A 160 -4.80 3.69 -6.38
CA VAL A 160 -4.45 3.94 -7.78
C VAL A 160 -4.04 5.41 -7.93
N LEU A 161 -2.90 5.67 -8.57
CA LEU A 161 -2.46 7.03 -8.91
C LEU A 161 -3.38 7.64 -9.98
N ASP A 162 -4.03 8.75 -9.68
CA ASP A 162 -4.86 9.51 -10.63
C ASP A 162 -4.03 10.01 -11.82
N LYS A 163 -4.66 10.00 -13.01
CA LYS A 163 -4.02 10.21 -14.34
C LYS A 163 -2.85 9.27 -14.69
N GLY A 164 -2.36 8.42 -13.78
CA GLY A 164 -1.23 7.52 -14.03
C GLY A 164 0.09 8.25 -14.29
N PHE A 165 0.98 7.63 -15.07
CA PHE A 165 2.27 8.23 -15.39
C PHE A 165 2.15 9.44 -16.32
N GLU A 166 1.14 9.53 -17.18
CA GLU A 166 0.94 10.69 -18.07
C GLU A 166 0.73 11.98 -17.25
N GLY A 167 -0.17 11.94 -16.26
CA GLY A 167 -0.37 13.06 -15.33
C GLY A 167 0.68 13.21 -14.24
N TRP A 168 1.57 12.21 -14.06
CA TRP A 168 2.77 12.37 -13.24
C TRP A 168 3.82 13.18 -13.98
N GLN A 169 4.14 12.80 -15.23
CA GLN A 169 5.21 13.41 -15.99
C GLN A 169 4.87 14.87 -16.39
N GLU A 170 3.59 15.19 -16.61
CA GLU A 170 3.06 16.56 -16.74
C GLU A 170 3.59 17.53 -15.66
N VAL A 171 3.79 17.04 -14.43
CA VAL A 171 4.10 17.86 -13.24
C VAL A 171 5.52 17.60 -12.71
N TYR A 172 5.96 16.34 -12.73
CA TYR A 172 7.20 15.87 -12.08
C TYR A 172 8.18 15.17 -13.02
N GLY A 173 7.92 15.09 -14.34
CA GLY A 173 8.78 14.38 -15.29
C GLY A 173 10.24 14.88 -15.29
N ARG A 174 10.43 16.19 -15.19
CA ARG A 174 11.75 16.85 -15.09
C ARG A 174 12.39 16.80 -13.68
N ASP A 175 11.68 16.37 -12.63
CA ASP A 175 12.24 16.32 -11.27
C ASP A 175 12.91 14.97 -11.00
N LYS A 176 14.24 14.97 -11.07
CA LYS A 176 15.09 13.78 -10.85
C LYS A 176 15.02 13.20 -9.43
N ARG A 177 14.36 13.88 -8.48
CA ARG A 177 14.07 13.36 -7.12
C ARG A 177 12.77 12.55 -7.06
N LEU A 178 12.05 12.45 -8.17
CA LEU A 178 10.70 11.91 -8.28
C LEU A 178 10.49 11.05 -9.54
N THR A 179 11.28 11.28 -10.60
CA THR A 179 11.18 10.57 -11.87
C THR A 179 12.57 10.14 -12.37
N GLU A 180 12.71 8.87 -12.71
CA GLU A 180 13.91 8.28 -13.30
C GLU A 180 13.72 8.02 -14.80
N ASN A 181 14.82 8.06 -15.56
CA ASN A 181 14.88 7.75 -16.99
C ASN A 181 13.89 8.52 -17.89
N TRP A 182 13.45 9.71 -17.46
CA TRP A 182 12.56 10.57 -18.24
C TRP A 182 13.27 11.14 -19.47
N SER A 183 12.65 11.02 -20.64
CA SER A 183 13.17 11.54 -21.91
C SER A 183 12.25 12.62 -22.46
N GLU A 184 12.74 13.85 -22.53
CA GLU A 184 11.95 14.99 -23.01
C GLU A 184 11.46 14.79 -24.46
N GLU A 185 12.30 14.22 -25.32
CA GLU A 185 11.99 13.91 -26.73
C GLU A 185 10.77 12.97 -26.89
N LEU A 186 10.48 12.13 -25.90
CA LEU A 186 9.35 11.20 -25.93
C LEU A 186 8.05 11.78 -25.36
N TRP A 187 8.07 13.02 -24.85
CA TRP A 187 6.90 13.71 -24.28
C TRP A 187 6.60 15.08 -24.88
N GLN A 188 7.48 15.61 -25.76
CA GLN A 188 7.17 16.79 -26.56
C GLN A 188 6.23 16.43 -27.73
N PRO A 189 5.28 17.32 -28.11
CA PRO A 189 4.53 17.15 -29.34
C PRO A 189 5.43 17.35 -30.57
N TRP A 190 5.17 16.55 -31.61
CA TRP A 190 5.81 16.59 -32.92
C TRP A 190 5.19 17.62 -33.88
#